data_AF-A0A848Q8N8-F1
#
_entry.id   AF-A0A848Q8N8-F1
#
_cell.length_a   1.000
_cell.length_b   1.000
_cell.length_c   1.000
_cell.angle_alpha   90.00
_cell.angle_beta   90.00
_cell.angle_gamma   90.00
#
_symmetry.space_group_name_H-M   'P 1'
#
loop_
_entity.id
_entity.type
_entity.pdbx_description
1 polymer ?
#
loop_
_entity_poly.entity_id
_entity_poly.type
_entity_poly.pdbx_seq_one_letter_code
_entity_poly.pdbx_strand_id
1 'polypeptide(L)'
;GGAILFNENDVSIATLKSGGVKAVAELKPATIVKMLVFEKDEKAKIVLLTHAGHLRIYDYTNTPLTARLGKTSLIYPCFNKEPHYLIYARKIDAKDEKIILRVQANNKSVIDVEVADFYVTPKNKYAKGTITLPRRSHLNIVFREDNIMIDKKIIAHEPPVKEIIVKENEITKLEENGEDYKQISIFEEDDAKK
;
A
#
# COMPACT_ATOMS: atom_id res chain seq x y z
N GLY A 1 2.51 0.31 14.09
CA GLY A 1 1.99 -0.19 12.79
C GLY A 1 2.86 0.34 11.66
N GLY A 2 2.88 -0.32 10.52
CA GLY A 2 3.71 0.07 9.37
C GLY A 2 2.94 0.12 8.05
N ALA A 3 3.51 0.81 7.06
CA ALA A 3 2.99 0.88 5.70
C ALA A 3 4.14 0.77 4.68
N ILE A 4 3.81 0.34 3.46
CA ILE A 4 4.69 0.37 2.29
C ILE A 4 3.95 1.10 1.18
N LEU A 5 4.67 1.96 0.46
CA LEU A 5 4.21 2.63 -0.74
C LEU A 5 5.12 2.20 -1.89
N PHE A 6 4.52 1.69 -2.96
CA PHE A 6 5.22 1.29 -4.19
C PHE A 6 4.34 1.62 -5.39
N ASN A 7 4.95 1.70 -6.56
CA ASN A 7 4.25 1.98 -7.80
C ASN A 7 3.53 0.70 -8.30
N GLU A 8 2.28 0.82 -8.74
CA GLU A 8 1.52 -0.31 -9.32
C GLU A 8 2.27 -1.03 -10.44
N ASN A 9 3.12 -0.33 -11.18
CA ASN A 9 3.93 -0.87 -12.27
C ASN A 9 5.02 -1.88 -11.85
N ASP A 10 5.23 -2.04 -10.54
CA ASP A 10 6.03 -3.13 -9.98
C ASP A 10 5.24 -4.46 -9.87
N VAL A 11 3.92 -4.43 -10.12
CA VAL A 11 3.02 -5.57 -10.12
C VAL A 11 2.76 -6.00 -11.55
N SER A 12 3.16 -7.22 -11.89
CA SER A 12 2.87 -7.80 -13.19
C SER A 12 1.38 -8.09 -13.34
N ILE A 13 0.81 -7.82 -14.52
CA ILE A 13 -0.54 -8.27 -14.86
C ILE A 13 -0.54 -9.80 -14.82
N ALA A 14 -1.43 -10.36 -14.02
CA ALA A 14 -1.53 -11.79 -13.84
C ALA A 14 -2.95 -12.27 -14.20
N THR A 15 -3.07 -13.53 -14.61
CA THR A 15 -4.37 -14.10 -14.97
C THR A 15 -5.17 -14.45 -13.72
N LEU A 16 -6.49 -14.63 -13.87
CA LEU A 16 -7.38 -15.06 -12.80
C LEU A 16 -6.99 -16.41 -12.15
N LYS A 17 -6.13 -17.20 -12.83
CA LYS A 17 -5.63 -18.49 -12.32
C LYS A 17 -4.35 -18.36 -11.50
N SER A 18 -3.74 -17.18 -11.44
CA SER A 18 -2.51 -16.94 -10.69
C SER A 18 -2.79 -16.72 -9.20
N GLY A 19 -1.84 -17.09 -8.33
CA GLY A 19 -1.89 -16.81 -6.90
C GLY A 19 -1.55 -15.36 -6.52
N GLY A 20 -1.37 -14.47 -7.51
CA GLY A 20 -0.92 -13.09 -7.32
C GLY A 20 0.57 -12.97 -6.99
N VAL A 21 0.99 -11.76 -6.63
CA VAL A 21 2.36 -11.43 -6.24
C VAL A 21 2.41 -10.84 -4.84
N LYS A 22 3.54 -11.06 -4.16
CA LYS A 22 3.77 -10.54 -2.82
C LYS A 22 4.00 -9.02 -2.86
N ALA A 23 3.34 -8.28 -1.98
CA ALA A 23 3.49 -6.82 -1.86
C ALA A 23 4.43 -6.37 -0.72
N VAL A 24 4.52 -7.17 0.35
CA VAL A 24 5.27 -6.85 1.58
C VAL A 24 6.26 -7.97 1.87
N ALA A 25 7.56 -7.66 2.04
CA ALA A 25 8.61 -8.66 2.25
C ALA A 25 8.40 -9.50 3.52
N GLU A 26 8.14 -8.84 4.65
CA GLU A 26 7.95 -9.50 5.94
C GLU A 26 6.64 -9.04 6.57
N LEU A 27 5.68 -9.97 6.65
CA LEU A 27 4.38 -9.70 7.25
C LEU A 27 4.25 -10.29 8.64
N LYS A 28 4.90 -11.42 8.97
CA LYS A 28 4.61 -12.17 10.20
C LYS A 28 5.18 -11.47 11.45
N PRO A 29 4.43 -11.29 12.55
CA PRO A 29 3.06 -11.77 12.82
C PRO A 29 1.92 -10.78 12.47
N ALA A 30 2.20 -9.70 11.75
CA ALA A 30 1.22 -8.69 11.35
C ALA A 30 0.27 -9.15 10.22
N THR A 31 -0.75 -8.35 9.96
CA THR A 31 -1.74 -8.51 8.89
C THR A 31 -1.92 -7.20 8.12
N ILE A 32 -2.40 -7.29 6.88
CA ILE A 32 -2.74 -6.12 6.07
C ILE A 32 -4.17 -5.69 6.43
N VAL A 33 -4.32 -4.44 6.87
CA VAL A 33 -5.61 -3.89 7.32
C VAL A 33 -6.35 -3.15 6.21
N LYS A 34 -5.63 -2.39 5.40
CA LYS A 34 -6.20 -1.59 4.30
C LYS A 34 -5.16 -1.43 3.19
N MET A 35 -5.65 -1.42 1.96
CA MET A 35 -4.93 -0.97 0.78
C MET A 35 -5.56 0.35 0.34
N LEU A 36 -4.74 1.35 0.04
CA LEU A 36 -5.16 2.67 -0.40
C LEU A 36 -4.40 2.98 -1.68
N VAL A 37 -5.11 3.52 -2.67
CA VAL A 37 -4.53 3.93 -3.95
C VAL A 37 -4.45 5.45 -3.96
N PHE A 38 -3.33 5.97 -4.46
CA PHE A 38 -3.07 7.39 -4.57
C PHE A 38 -2.69 7.73 -6.01
N GLU A 39 -3.23 8.85 -6.49
CA GLU A 39 -2.78 9.44 -7.74
C GLU A 39 -1.36 10.00 -7.60
N LYS A 40 -0.66 10.13 -8.74
CA LYS A 40 0.64 10.78 -8.76
C LYS A 40 0.50 12.20 -8.21
N ASP A 41 1.33 12.55 -7.23
CA ASP A 41 1.35 13.86 -6.57
C ASP A 41 0.06 14.23 -5.80
N GLU A 42 -0.82 13.25 -5.51
CA GLU A 42 -2.01 13.47 -4.66
C GLU A 42 -1.58 14.05 -3.30
N LYS A 43 -2.37 14.94 -2.70
CA LYS A 43 -2.17 15.34 -1.30
C LYS A 43 -3.32 14.77 -0.49
N ALA A 44 -3.05 13.71 0.27
CA ALA A 44 -4.07 12.98 0.99
C ALA A 44 -3.71 12.83 2.47
N LYS A 45 -4.72 12.98 3.31
CA LYS A 45 -4.62 12.60 4.73
C LYS A 45 -5.38 11.30 4.92
N ILE A 46 -4.98 10.52 5.91
CA ILE A 46 -5.54 9.21 6.21
C ILE A 46 -5.98 9.23 7.68
N VAL A 47 -7.24 8.88 7.94
CA VAL A 47 -7.67 8.55 9.30
C VAL A 47 -7.22 7.13 9.60
N LEU A 48 -6.55 6.95 10.73
CA LEU A 48 -6.16 5.66 11.27
C LEU A 48 -6.87 5.45 12.61
N LEU A 49 -7.44 4.26 12.80
CA LEU A 49 -8.05 3.86 14.06
C LEU A 49 -7.49 2.50 14.50
N THR A 50 -7.13 2.42 15.78
CA THR A 50 -6.57 1.19 16.39
C THR A 50 -7.57 0.56 17.36
N HIS A 51 -7.41 -0.74 17.64
CA HIS A 51 -8.26 -1.49 18.56
C HIS A 51 -8.31 -0.87 19.98
N ALA A 52 -7.22 -0.25 20.43
CA ALA A 52 -7.12 0.40 21.74
C ALA A 52 -7.61 1.86 21.72
N GLY A 53 -8.37 2.27 20.69
CA GLY A 53 -9.01 3.59 20.65
C GLY A 53 -8.07 4.75 20.35
N HIS A 54 -6.87 4.49 19.82
CA HIS A 54 -6.02 5.56 19.27
C HIS A 54 -6.50 5.93 17.87
N LEU A 55 -6.84 7.21 17.71
CA LEU A 55 -7.21 7.88 16.48
C LEU A 55 -6.03 8.76 16.04
N ARG A 56 -5.69 8.70 14.75
CA ARG A 56 -4.57 9.45 14.19
C ARG A 56 -4.88 9.91 12.78
N ILE A 57 -4.57 11.17 12.50
CA ILE A 57 -4.53 11.70 11.15
C ILE A 57 -3.08 11.60 10.65
N TYR A 58 -2.89 10.82 9.61
CA TYR A 58 -1.59 10.55 9.01
C TYR A 58 -1.52 11.13 7.60
N ASP A 59 -0.49 11.93 7.32
CA ASP A 59 -0.20 12.38 5.97
C ASP A 59 0.64 11.31 5.26
N TYR A 60 0.13 10.79 4.15
CA TYR A 60 0.72 9.65 3.44
C TYR A 60 2.09 9.98 2.84
N THR A 61 2.38 11.27 2.59
CA THR A 61 3.69 11.74 2.10
C THR A 61 4.84 11.44 3.06
N ASN A 62 4.53 11.14 4.33
CA ASN A 62 5.51 10.68 5.31
C ASN A 62 5.97 9.22 5.10
N THR A 63 5.32 8.48 4.20
CA THR A 63 5.72 7.15 3.74
C THR A 63 6.52 7.31 2.44
N PRO A 64 7.83 7.02 2.44
CA PRO A 64 8.64 7.09 1.22
C PRO A 64 8.15 6.08 0.18
N LEU A 65 8.18 6.49 -1.09
CA LEU A 65 8.03 5.58 -2.22
C LEU A 65 9.23 4.64 -2.27
N THR A 66 8.97 3.34 -2.35
CA THR A 66 9.98 2.29 -2.45
C THR A 66 9.62 1.35 -3.62
N ALA A 67 10.58 0.52 -4.04
CA ALA A 67 10.25 -0.62 -4.89
C ALA A 67 9.31 -1.59 -4.14
N ARG A 68 8.52 -2.38 -4.89
CA ARG A 68 7.73 -3.49 -4.30
C ARG A 68 8.63 -4.40 -3.45
N LEU A 69 8.14 -4.81 -2.28
CA LEU A 69 8.90 -5.50 -1.21
C LEU A 69 9.92 -4.63 -0.47
N GLY A 70 9.86 -3.30 -0.62
CA GLY A 70 10.71 -2.36 0.11
C GLY A 70 10.50 -2.36 1.62
N LYS A 71 11.31 -1.57 2.32
CA LYS A 71 11.28 -1.47 3.78
C LYS A 71 9.98 -0.82 4.26
N THR A 72 9.30 -1.48 5.20
CA THR A 72 8.13 -0.93 5.88
C THR A 72 8.46 0.34 6.65
N SER A 73 7.68 1.38 6.43
CA SER A 73 7.77 2.66 7.15
C SER A 73 6.80 2.70 8.32
N LEU A 74 7.27 3.22 9.46
CA LEU A 74 6.45 3.33 10.66
C LEU A 74 5.43 4.47 10.51
N ILE A 75 4.14 4.15 10.63
CA ILE A 75 3.03 5.13 10.54
C ILE A 75 2.58 5.66 11.89
N TYR A 76 2.80 4.90 12.96
CA TYR A 76 2.64 5.34 14.34
C TYR A 76 3.53 4.48 15.27
N PRO A 77 4.37 5.10 16.12
CA PRO A 77 5.08 4.39 17.17
C PRO A 77 4.12 3.99 18.30
N CYS A 78 4.36 2.85 18.94
CA CYS A 78 3.61 2.37 20.10
C CYS A 78 4.57 1.82 21.15
N PHE A 79 4.16 1.83 22.42
CA PHE A 79 4.94 1.22 23.50
C PHE A 79 4.74 -0.29 23.50
N ASN A 80 5.79 -1.06 23.83
CA ASN A 80 5.68 -2.51 23.93
C ASN A 80 4.68 -2.97 25.00
N LYS A 81 4.52 -2.17 26.07
CA LYS A 81 3.57 -2.43 27.16
C LYS A 81 2.11 -2.12 26.79
N GLU A 82 1.90 -1.33 25.74
CA GLU A 82 0.58 -0.89 25.29
C GLU A 82 0.52 -1.00 23.75
N PRO A 83 0.36 -2.23 23.23
CA PRO A 83 0.36 -2.45 21.79
C PRO A 83 -0.89 -1.82 21.16
N HIS A 84 -0.73 -1.27 19.95
CA HIS A 84 -1.82 -0.70 19.16
C HIS A 84 -1.89 -1.37 17.78
N TYR A 85 -2.84 -2.30 17.62
CA TYR A 85 -3.18 -2.90 16.32
C TYR A 85 -4.12 -1.98 15.54
N LEU A 86 -3.77 -1.67 14.30
CA LEU A 86 -4.62 -0.91 13.39
C LEU A 86 -5.83 -1.78 13.00
N ILE A 87 -7.03 -1.21 13.04
CA ILE A 87 -8.27 -1.89 12.64
C ILE A 87 -8.97 -1.21 11.47
N TYR A 88 -8.65 0.05 11.21
CA TYR A 88 -9.26 0.80 10.12
C TYR A 88 -8.34 1.90 9.61
N ALA A 89 -8.42 2.12 8.29
CA ALA A 89 -7.83 3.26 7.62
C ALA A 89 -8.71 3.71 6.44
N ARG A 90 -8.82 5.02 6.21
CA ARG A 90 -9.52 5.63 5.07
C ARG A 90 -8.86 6.95 4.69
N LYS A 91 -8.83 7.27 3.38
CA LYS A 91 -8.47 8.61 2.88
C LYS A 91 -9.54 9.62 3.29
N ILE A 92 -9.10 10.78 3.76
CA ILE A 92 -9.98 11.91 4.05
C ILE A 92 -10.24 12.64 2.75
N ASP A 93 -11.49 12.72 2.35
CA ASP A 93 -11.91 13.46 1.17
C ASP A 93 -12.00 14.94 1.49
N ALA A 94 -11.73 15.82 0.52
CA ALA A 94 -11.82 17.27 0.72
C ALA A 94 -13.25 17.74 1.10
N LYS A 95 -14.27 16.90 0.84
CA LYS A 95 -15.67 17.15 1.19
C LYS A 95 -16.06 16.62 2.57
N ASP A 96 -15.21 15.85 3.22
CA ASP A 96 -15.48 15.39 4.58
C ASP A 96 -15.38 16.58 5.52
N GLU A 97 -16.49 16.97 6.15
CA GLU A 97 -16.48 17.93 7.26
C GLU A 97 -16.26 17.20 8.60
N LYS A 98 -16.85 16.01 8.72
CA LYS A 98 -16.68 15.09 9.84
C LYS A 98 -16.83 13.66 9.35
N ILE A 99 -16.15 12.74 10.02
CA ILE A 99 -16.28 11.30 9.75
C ILE A 99 -16.81 10.65 11.02
N ILE A 100 -17.94 9.94 10.91
CA ILE A 100 -18.49 9.14 12.00
C ILE A 100 -18.19 7.68 11.69
N LEU A 101 -17.35 7.06 12.49
CA LEU A 101 -17.03 5.64 12.37
C LEU A 101 -17.89 4.88 13.37
N ARG A 102 -18.82 4.07 12.87
CA ARG A 102 -19.53 3.12 13.74
C ARG A 102 -18.63 1.91 13.98
N VAL A 103 -18.38 1.60 15.26
CA VAL A 103 -17.42 0.57 15.65
C VAL A 103 -18.02 -0.36 16.68
N GLN A 104 -17.97 -1.66 16.41
CA GLN A 104 -18.32 -2.68 17.39
C GLN A 104 -17.10 -3.04 18.25
N ALA A 105 -17.25 -2.92 19.57
CA ALA A 105 -16.27 -3.40 20.53
C ALA A 105 -16.37 -4.91 20.77
N ASN A 106 -15.37 -5.50 21.40
CA ASN A 106 -15.32 -6.93 21.74
C ASN A 106 -16.47 -7.41 22.63
N ASN A 107 -17.07 -6.51 23.43
CA ASN A 107 -18.26 -6.78 24.25
C ASN A 107 -19.58 -6.64 23.45
N LYS A 108 -19.51 -6.54 22.11
CA LYS A 108 -20.62 -6.32 21.17
C LYS A 108 -21.31 -4.96 21.29
N SER A 109 -20.86 -4.07 22.18
CA SER A 109 -21.36 -2.68 22.20
C SER A 109 -20.94 -1.95 20.92
N VAL A 110 -21.83 -1.08 20.44
CA VAL A 110 -21.56 -0.22 19.29
C VAL A 110 -21.25 1.17 19.80
N ILE A 111 -20.13 1.72 19.32
CA ILE A 111 -19.60 3.02 19.70
C ILE A 111 -19.45 3.82 18.41
N ASP A 112 -20.01 5.02 18.38
CA ASP A 112 -19.77 5.97 17.30
C ASP A 112 -18.52 6.79 17.65
N VAL A 113 -17.52 6.69 16.80
CA VAL A 113 -16.24 7.40 16.92
C VAL A 113 -16.26 8.56 15.94
N GLU A 114 -16.36 9.77 16.47
CA GLU A 114 -16.35 11.00 15.69
C GLU A 114 -14.91 11.48 15.42
N VAL A 115 -14.66 11.83 14.16
CA VAL A 115 -13.43 12.47 13.68
C VAL A 115 -13.83 13.80 13.05
N ALA A 116 -13.74 14.87 13.83
CA ALA A 116 -14.02 16.24 13.38
C ALA A 116 -12.74 17.06 13.12
N ASP A 117 -11.60 16.63 13.68
CA ASP A 117 -10.31 17.29 13.50
C ASP A 117 -9.42 16.48 12.54
N PHE A 118 -9.06 17.12 11.42
CA PHE A 118 -8.17 16.57 10.39
C PHE A 118 -6.75 17.17 10.39
N TYR A 119 -6.30 17.72 11.52
CA TYR A 119 -4.91 18.13 11.69
C TYR A 119 -3.97 16.93 11.76
N VAL A 120 -2.90 17.00 10.97
CA VAL A 120 -1.91 15.91 10.87
C VAL A 120 -1.23 15.73 12.22
N THR A 121 -1.21 14.50 12.69
CA THR A 121 -0.54 14.15 13.94
C THR A 121 0.98 14.03 13.70
N PRO A 122 1.84 14.67 14.53
CA PRO A 122 3.29 14.59 14.36
C PRO A 122 3.81 13.14 14.31
N LYS A 123 4.74 12.86 13.38
CA LYS A 123 5.25 11.50 13.09
C LYS A 123 5.74 10.76 14.34
N ASN A 124 6.43 11.46 15.23
CA ASN A 124 7.05 10.89 16.44
C ASN A 124 6.08 10.76 17.63
N LYS A 125 4.83 11.24 17.50
CA LYS A 125 3.84 11.11 18.57
C LYS A 125 3.44 9.65 18.72
N TYR A 126 3.70 9.10 19.89
CA TYR A 126 3.30 7.74 20.26
C TYR A 126 1.79 7.58 20.30
N ALA A 127 1.32 6.41 19.88
CA ALA A 127 -0.07 6.00 19.99
C ALA A 127 -0.47 5.96 21.47
N LYS A 128 -1.60 6.59 21.77
CA LYS A 128 -2.27 6.61 23.08
C LYS A 128 -3.78 6.59 22.85
N GLY A 129 -4.52 5.90 23.71
CA GLY A 129 -5.98 5.89 23.66
C GLY A 129 -6.56 7.31 23.67
N THR A 130 -7.26 7.68 22.60
CA THR A 130 -7.93 8.99 22.46
C THR A 130 -9.43 8.89 22.66
N ILE A 131 -10.00 7.71 22.42
CA ILE A 131 -11.43 7.44 22.56
C ILE A 131 -11.67 6.79 23.92
N THR A 132 -12.72 7.21 24.60
CA THR A 132 -13.15 6.57 25.85
C THR A 132 -13.79 5.23 25.53
N LEU A 133 -13.14 4.15 25.95
CA LEU A 133 -13.63 2.79 25.78
C LEU A 133 -14.31 2.30 27.06
N PRO A 134 -15.36 1.48 26.96
CA PRO A 134 -15.89 0.73 28.10
C PRO A 134 -14.79 -0.06 28.82
N ARG A 135 -14.95 -0.27 30.13
CA ARG A 135 -13.94 -0.94 30.96
C ARG A 135 -13.59 -2.33 30.39
N ARG A 136 -12.28 -2.60 30.23
CA ARG A 136 -11.74 -3.86 29.68
C ARG A 136 -12.26 -4.21 28.27
N SER A 137 -12.67 -3.21 27.49
CA SER A 137 -13.07 -3.40 26.11
C SER A 137 -12.01 -2.89 25.13
N HIS A 138 -12.07 -3.40 23.91
CA HIS A 138 -11.32 -2.88 22.77
C HIS A 138 -12.21 -2.87 21.53
N LEU A 139 -11.93 -1.96 20.62
CA LEU A 139 -12.57 -1.86 19.32
C LEU A 139 -12.18 -3.07 18.47
N ASN A 140 -13.15 -3.69 17.79
CA ASN A 140 -12.93 -4.91 17.04
C ASN A 140 -13.24 -4.72 15.55
N ILE A 141 -14.48 -4.32 15.24
CA ILE A 141 -14.98 -4.24 13.85
C ILE A 141 -15.45 -2.82 13.58
N VAL A 142 -14.92 -2.20 12.53
CA VAL A 142 -15.44 -0.93 12.01
C VAL A 142 -16.43 -1.24 10.89
N PHE A 143 -17.66 -0.74 11.01
CA PHE A 143 -18.64 -0.86 9.94
C PHE A 143 -18.19 -0.01 8.76
N ARG A 144 -18.08 -0.65 7.60
CA ARG A 144 -17.67 0.01 6.36
C ARG A 144 -18.90 0.59 5.68
N GLU A 145 -18.90 1.90 5.51
CA GLU A 145 -19.90 2.64 4.73
C GLU A 145 -19.29 3.18 3.42
N ASP A 146 -18.06 2.77 3.08
CA ASP A 146 -17.36 3.20 1.88
C ASP A 146 -17.95 2.58 0.61
N ASN A 147 -18.65 3.41 -0.18
CA ASN A 147 -19.06 3.12 -1.55
C ASN A 147 -18.00 3.65 -2.53
N ILE A 148 -16.88 2.93 -2.71
CA ILE A 148 -15.95 3.24 -3.80
C ILE A 148 -16.58 2.73 -5.09
N MET A 149 -17.23 3.62 -5.83
CA MET A 149 -17.72 3.33 -7.18
C MET A 149 -16.61 3.64 -8.18
N ILE A 150 -16.28 2.66 -9.03
CA ILE A 150 -15.37 2.90 -10.16
C ILE A 150 -16.15 3.74 -11.17
N ASP A 151 -15.82 5.03 -11.21
CA ASP A 151 -16.42 6.01 -12.13
C ASP A 151 -15.36 6.61 -13.05
N LYS A 152 -15.79 7.50 -13.95
CA LYS A 152 -14.90 8.16 -14.92
C LYS A 152 -13.85 9.09 -14.29
N LYS A 153 -13.86 9.31 -12.97
CA LYS A 153 -12.87 10.13 -12.27
C LYS A 153 -11.63 9.32 -11.88
N ILE A 154 -11.74 7.99 -11.87
CA ILE A 154 -10.58 7.12 -11.66
C ILE A 154 -9.86 7.00 -13.00
N ILE A 155 -8.69 7.62 -13.09
CA ILE A 155 -7.88 7.62 -14.30
C ILE A 155 -6.98 6.38 -14.25
N ALA A 156 -7.16 5.47 -15.22
CA ALA A 156 -6.20 4.41 -15.43
C ALA A 156 -4.98 5.00 -16.17
N HIS A 157 -3.83 5.04 -15.51
CA HIS A 157 -2.59 5.44 -16.17
C HIS A 157 -2.01 4.26 -16.94
N GLU A 158 -1.49 4.52 -18.14
CA GLU A 158 -0.79 3.50 -18.90
C GLU A 158 0.49 3.07 -18.15
N PRO A 159 0.81 1.77 -18.13
CA PRO A 159 2.04 1.32 -17.51
C PRO A 159 3.25 1.94 -18.26
N PRO A 160 4.26 2.46 -17.55
CA PRO A 160 5.48 2.95 -18.15
C PRO A 160 6.12 1.78 -18.89
N VAL A 161 6.39 1.99 -20.17
CA VAL A 161 7.16 1.06 -20.99
C VAL A 161 8.51 0.92 -20.30
N LYS A 162 8.77 -0.25 -19.70
CA LYS A 162 10.10 -0.57 -19.19
C LYS A 162 10.97 -0.72 -20.43
N GLU A 163 11.74 0.32 -20.75
CA GLU A 163 12.82 0.20 -21.73
C GLU A 163 13.70 -0.94 -21.25
N ILE A 164 13.70 -2.03 -22.02
CA ILE A 164 14.64 -3.13 -21.82
C ILE A 164 15.99 -2.53 -22.19
N ILE A 165 16.73 -2.04 -21.20
CA ILE A 165 18.14 -1.73 -21.38
C ILE A 165 18.81 -3.08 -21.59
N VAL A 166 18.92 -3.50 -22.85
CA VAL A 166 19.86 -4.53 -23.25
C VAL A 166 21.22 -3.93 -22.90
N LYS A 167 21.82 -4.41 -21.81
CA LYS A 167 23.22 -4.13 -21.53
C LYS A 167 24.04 -4.86 -22.60
N GLU A 168 24.21 -4.23 -23.75
CA GLU A 168 25.35 -4.50 -24.60
C GLU A 168 26.58 -4.09 -23.80
N ASN A 169 27.21 -5.02 -23.09
CA ASN A 169 28.61 -4.98 -22.67
C ASN A 169 28.94 -6.20 -21.80
N GLU A 170 28.90 -7.38 -22.41
CA GLU A 170 29.84 -8.45 -22.10
C GLU A 170 30.41 -8.96 -23.43
N ILE A 171 31.28 -8.16 -24.05
CA ILE A 171 32.24 -8.69 -25.02
C ILE A 171 33.36 -9.32 -24.19
N THR A 172 33.16 -10.56 -23.77
CA THR A 172 34.25 -11.42 -23.33
C THR A 172 35.15 -11.66 -24.55
N LYS A 173 36.39 -11.15 -24.47
CA LYS A 173 37.47 -11.57 -25.36
C LYS A 173 37.62 -13.08 -25.21
N LEU A 174 37.18 -13.83 -26.23
CA LEU A 174 37.52 -15.23 -26.40
C LEU A 174 38.90 -15.28 -27.05
N GLU A 175 39.86 -15.85 -26.31
CA GLU A 175 41.16 -16.26 -26.82
C GLU A 175 40.99 -17.32 -27.92
N GLU A 176 41.92 -17.29 -28.88
CA GLU A 176 42.07 -18.25 -29.96
C GLU A 176 42.05 -19.69 -29.44
N ASN A 177 41.05 -20.48 -29.85
CA ASN A 177 41.23 -21.82 -30.43
C ASN A 177 39.87 -22.50 -30.63
N GLY A 178 39.56 -22.79 -31.90
CA GLY A 178 38.91 -24.02 -32.33
C GLY A 178 37.47 -24.29 -31.88
N GLU A 179 36.60 -24.32 -32.89
CA GLU A 179 35.34 -25.08 -32.98
C GLU A 179 34.03 -24.29 -32.87
N ASP A 180 33.31 -24.37 -34.00
CA ASP A 180 32.00 -23.84 -34.31
C ASP A 180 30.97 -24.07 -33.20
N TYR A 181 30.12 -23.07 -32.91
CA TYR A 181 28.66 -23.19 -33.03
C TYR A 181 28.02 -21.79 -33.13
N LYS A 182 27.45 -21.51 -34.30
CA LYS A 182 26.48 -20.42 -34.52
C LYS A 182 25.14 -20.81 -33.91
N GLN A 183 24.53 -19.91 -33.15
CA GLN A 183 23.07 -19.82 -33.12
C GLN A 183 22.67 -18.37 -33.34
N ILE A 184 22.30 -18.08 -34.59
CA ILE A 184 21.77 -16.80 -35.05
C ILE A 184 20.24 -16.95 -35.14
N SER A 185 19.56 -15.88 -34.75
CA SER A 185 18.11 -15.57 -34.74
C SER A 185 17.16 -16.46 -35.57
N ILE A 186 16.01 -16.80 -34.98
CA ILE A 186 14.95 -17.66 -35.55
C ILE A 186 13.75 -16.88 -36.15
N PHE A 187 13.84 -15.57 -36.32
CA PHE A 187 12.75 -14.80 -36.93
C PHE A 187 13.30 -13.82 -37.95
N GLU A 188 13.23 -14.22 -39.22
CA GLU A 188 12.97 -13.37 -40.40
C GLU A 188 12.93 -14.31 -41.62
N GLU A 189 11.75 -14.85 -41.92
CA GLU A 189 11.45 -15.40 -43.26
C GLU A 189 10.83 -14.30 -44.12
N ASP A 190 11.32 -14.26 -45.35
CA ASP A 190 11.11 -13.27 -46.39
C ASP A 190 9.66 -13.11 -46.85
N ASP A 191 9.22 -11.86 -46.94
CA ASP A 191 8.19 -11.42 -47.89
C ASP A 191 8.85 -10.50 -48.94
N ALA A 192 9.65 -11.09 -49.83
CA ALA A 192 10.29 -10.39 -50.94
C ALA A 192 9.27 -10.14 -52.08
N LYS A 193 8.94 -8.86 -52.30
CA LYS A 193 8.28 -8.36 -53.51
C LYS A 193 9.33 -8.00 -54.58
N LYS A 194 9.06 -8.52 -55.78
CA LYS A 194 9.50 -8.12 -57.14
C LYS A 194 10.92 -8.46 -57.59
#